data_AF-X1C000-F1
#
_entry.id   AF-X1C000-F1
#
_cell.length_a   1.000
_cell.length_b   1.000
_cell.length_c   1.000
_cell.angle_alpha   90.00
_cell.angle_beta   90.00
_cell.angle_gamma   90.00
#
_symmetry.space_group_name_H-M   'P 1'
#
loop_
_entity.id
_entity.type
_entity.pdbx_description
1 polymer ?
#
loop_
_entity_poly.entity_id
_entity_poly.type
_entity_poly.pdbx_seq_one_letter_code
_entity_poly.pdbx_strand_id
1 'polypeptide(L)' 'EPGEKKTLEFKLKKDAFAFFDSATDSWIVEPGSFEIMIGSSSRDIRSTGKLELK' A
#
# COMPACT_ATOMS: atom_id res chain seq x y z
N GLU A 1 16.32 -14.68 18.01
CA GLU A 1 16.07 -15.76 18.99
C GLU A 1 14.60 -16.22 18.92
N PRO A 2 14.27 -17.46 19.36
CA PRO A 2 12.88 -17.85 19.53
C PRO A 2 12.11 -16.83 20.38
N GLY A 3 11.00 -16.31 19.86
CA GLY A 3 10.18 -15.29 20.54
C GLY A 3 10.59 -13.84 20.28
N GLU A 4 11.66 -13.59 19.51
CA GLU A 4 12.06 -12.26 19.10
C GLU A 4 10.97 -11.57 18.26
N LYS A 5 10.77 -10.28 18.51
CA LYS A 5 9.85 -9.42 17.74
C LYS A 5 10.63 -8.22 17.20
N LYS A 6 10.26 -7.80 16.00
CA LYS A 6 10.80 -6.59 15.38
C LYS A 6 9.66 -5.74 14.81
N THR A 7 9.85 -4.43 14.87
CA THR A 7 9.02 -3.48 14.15
C THR A 7 9.63 -3.27 12.77
N LEU A 8 8.80 -3.37 11.74
CA LEU A 8 9.18 -3.05 10.36
C LEU A 8 8.44 -1.78 9.94
N GLU A 9 9.15 -0.90 9.23
CA GLU A 9 8.58 0.31 8.67
C GLU A 9 8.53 0.22 7.15
N PHE A 10 7.35 0.47 6.59
CA PHE A 10 7.13 0.54 5.15
C PHE A 10 6.80 1.99 4.77
N LYS A 11 7.53 2.54 3.81
CA LYS A 11 7.32 3.91 3.31
C LYS A 11 6.63 3.84 1.97
N LEU A 12 5.35 4.18 1.94
CA LEU A 12 4.57 4.31 0.70
C LEU A 12 4.72 5.73 0.16
N LYS A 13 5.32 5.84 -1.03
CA LYS A 13 5.41 7.09 -1.78
C LYS A 13 4.19 7.24 -2.68
N LYS A 14 4.05 8.40 -3.32
CA LYS A 14 2.91 8.73 -4.20
C LYS A 14 2.74 7.72 -5.35
N ASP A 15 3.84 7.19 -5.88
CA ASP A 15 3.87 6.16 -6.93
C ASP A 15 3.25 4.81 -6.51
N ALA A 16 3.24 4.48 -5.22
CA ALA A 16 2.57 3.28 -4.70
C ALA A 16 1.04 3.32 -4.87
N PHE A 17 0.49 4.50 -5.15
CA PHE A 17 -0.93 4.74 -5.40
C PHE A 17 -1.22 5.09 -6.86
N ALA A 18 -0.20 5.06 -7.72
CA ALA A 18 -0.32 5.46 -9.12
C ALA A 18 -0.74 4.30 -10.01
N PHE A 19 -1.47 4.63 -11.08
CA PHE A 19 -1.63 3.77 -12.24
C PHE A 19 -1.12 4.51 -13.48
N PHE A 20 -0.83 3.73 -14.52
CA PHE A 20 -0.40 4.28 -15.79
C PHE A 20 -1.61 4.61 -16.66
N ASP A 21 -1.73 5.87 -17.05
CA ASP A 21 -2.74 6.34 -18.01
C ASP A 21 -2.14 6.34 -19.42
N SER A 22 -2.63 5.43 -20.26
CA SER A 22 -2.22 5.30 -21.66
C SER A 22 -2.69 6.45 -22.55
N ALA A 23 -3.72 7.21 -22.15
CA ALA A 23 -4.20 8.35 -22.93
C ALA A 23 -3.23 9.54 -22.86
N THR A 24 -2.56 9.70 -21.73
CA THR A 24 -1.60 10.79 -21.48
C THR A 24 -0.15 10.33 -21.41
N ASP A 25 0.12 9.04 -21.61
CA ASP A 25 1.44 8.40 -21.53
C ASP A 25 2.17 8.74 -20.22
N SER A 26 1.45 8.67 -19.09
CA SER A 26 1.97 9.14 -17.80
C SER A 26 1.42 8.38 -16.59
N TRP A 27 2.13 8.45 -15.46
CA TRP A 27 1.68 7.90 -14.19
C TRP A 27 0.83 8.92 -13.45
N ILE A 28 -0.42 8.55 -13.15
CA ILE A 28 -1.40 9.41 -12.48
C ILE A 28 -1.79 8.79 -11.15
N VAL A 29 -2.08 9.65 -10.18
CA VAL A 29 -2.64 9.25 -8.88
C VAL A 29 -4.00 9.90 -8.72
N GLU A 30 -5.01 9.08 -8.49
CA GLU A 30 -6.36 9.55 -8.20
C GLU A 30 -6.56 9.75 -6.69
N PRO A 31 -7.15 10.88 -6.26
CA PRO A 31 -7.64 11.04 -4.89
C PRO A 31 -8.69 9.98 -4.56
N GLY A 32 -8.70 9.50 -3.33
CA GLY A 32 -9.68 8.50 -2.88
C GLY A 32 -9.21 7.67 -1.70
N SER A 33 -10.05 6.68 -1.36
CA SER A 33 -9.83 5.75 -0.26
C SER A 33 -9.05 4.52 -0.74
N PHE A 34 -7.91 4.24 -0.11
CA PHE A 34 -7.11 3.05 -0.33
C PHE A 34 -7.15 2.15 0.90
N GLU A 35 -7.34 0.85 0.69
CA GLU A 35 -7.17 -0.16 1.75
C GLU A 35 -5.74 -0.68 1.76
N ILE A 36 -5.07 -0.53 2.90
CA ILE A 36 -3.73 -1.06 3.15
C ILE A 36 -3.89 -2.40 3.86
N MET A 37 -3.38 -3.47 3.26
CA MET A 37 -3.45 -4.82 3.81
C MET A 37 -2.06 -5.31 4.22
N ILE A 38 -1.95 -5.93 5.40
CA ILE A 38 -0.71 -6.51 5.94
C ILE A 38 -0.94 -7.98 6.25
N GLY A 39 -0.05 -8.84 5.76
CA GLY A 39 -0.16 -10.29 5.87
C GLY A 39 1.15 -11.02 5.66
N SER A 40 1.18 -12.32 5.92
CA SER A 40 2.35 -13.15 5.62
C SER A 40 2.40 -13.59 4.15
N SER A 41 1.25 -13.51 3.46
CA SER A 41 1.11 -13.69 2.02
C SER A 41 -0.11 -12.92 1.53
N SER A 42 -0.27 -12.76 0.21
CA SER A 42 -1.48 -12.19 -0.38
C SER A 42 -2.77 -12.98 -0.10
N ARG A 43 -2.65 -14.24 0.37
CA ARG A 43 -3.78 -15.09 0.78
C ARG A 43 -3.98 -15.13 2.31
N ASP A 44 -3.01 -14.66 3.09
CA ASP A 44 -3.03 -14.65 4.56
C ASP A 44 -2.83 -13.21 5.06
N ILE A 45 -3.92 -12.43 4.99
CA ILE A 45 -4.01 -11.05 5.47
C ILE A 45 -4.45 -11.06 6.93
N ARG A 46 -3.70 -10.35 7.79
CA ARG A 46 -3.89 -10.35 9.25
C ARG A 46 -4.25 -8.98 9.82
N SER A 47 -4.14 -7.92 9.02
CA SER A 47 -4.56 -6.57 9.40
C SER A 47 -4.92 -5.77 8.15
N THR A 48 -5.91 -4.89 8.26
CA THR A 48 -6.26 -3.91 7.23
C THR A 48 -6.43 -2.52 7.84
N GLY A 49 -6.22 -1.49 7.03
CA GLY A 49 -6.41 -0.09 7.40
C GLY A 49 -6.81 0.75 6.19
N LYS A 50 -7.42 1.92 6.43
CA LYS A 50 -7.83 2.83 5.35
C LYS A 50 -6.97 4.09 5.33
N LEU A 51 -6.63 4.54 4.13
CA LEU A 51 -5.94 5.79 3.87
C LEU A 51 -6.75 6.61 2.87
N GLU A 52 -7.10 7.83 3.26
CA GLU A 52 -7.71 8.81 2.36
C GLU A 52 -6.61 9.67 1.73
N LEU A 53 -6.47 9.57 0.41
CA LEU A 53 -5.58 10.41 -0.37
C LEU A 53 -6.38 11.60 -0.92
N LYS A 54 -5.95 12.82 -0.57
CA LYS A 54 -6.55 14.08 -0.99
C LYS A 54 -5.83 14.67 -2.20
#